data_AF-A0A662RQL2-F1
#
_entry.id   AF-A0A662RQL2-F1
#
_cell.length_a   1.000
_cell.length_b   1.000
_cell.length_c   1.000
_cell.angle_alpha   90.00
_cell.angle_beta   90.00
_cell.angle_gamma   90.00
#
_symmetry.space_group_name_H-M   'P 1'
#
loop_
_entity.id
_entity.type
_entity.pdbx_description
1 polymer ?
#
loop_
_entity_poly.entity_id
_entity_poly.type
_entity_poly.pdbx_seq_one_letter_code
_entity_poly.pdbx_strand_id
1 'polypeptide(L)'
;MKKGIVFLVITILIFVGLITISIIKMEEVPIIKVKAEVTVTEDRPTVKIVTVEQDAVNPLKSPRGSSAAGFPSVDALAIVNNTKISYWAAEDYHGNGTYDFVIGFSKSATPTQGDMVKVIVKVVDEKADTLARDVKVISWE
;
A
#
# COMPACT_ATOMS: atom_id res chain seq x y z
N MET A 1 -34.68 -37.12 28.08
CA MET A 1 -34.43 -35.67 27.99
C MET A 1 -32.97 -35.26 28.17
N LYS A 2 -32.18 -35.86 29.07
CA LYS A 2 -30.78 -35.42 29.35
C LYS A 2 -29.79 -35.61 28.18
N LYS A 3 -29.91 -36.67 27.37
CA LYS A 3 -28.95 -36.96 26.28
C LYS A 3 -29.03 -35.97 25.10
N GLY A 4 -30.22 -35.44 24.79
CA GLY A 4 -30.41 -34.46 23.71
C GLY A 4 -29.83 -33.08 24.04
N ILE A 5 -29.94 -32.65 25.30
CA ILE A 5 -29.35 -31.39 25.78
C ILE A 5 -27.82 -31.49 25.75
N VAL A 6 -27.24 -32.63 26.15
CA VAL A 6 -25.78 -32.84 26.10
C VAL A 6 -25.26 -32.80 24.66
N PHE A 7 -25.96 -33.41 23.71
CA PHE A 7 -25.58 -33.36 22.29
C PHE A 7 -25.65 -31.94 21.72
N LEU A 8 -26.69 -31.19 22.07
CA LEU A 8 -26.85 -29.78 21.64
C LEU A 8 -25.72 -28.89 22.16
N VAL A 9 -25.33 -29.05 23.43
CA VAL A 9 -24.25 -28.27 24.05
C VAL A 9 -22.90 -28.58 23.41
N ILE A 10 -22.62 -29.85 23.10
CA ILE A 10 -21.38 -30.25 22.41
C ILE A 10 -21.34 -29.65 21.00
N THR A 11 -22.44 -29.71 20.25
CA THR A 11 -22.51 -29.12 18.91
C THR A 11 -22.30 -27.60 18.95
N ILE A 12 -22.89 -26.90 19.92
CA ILE A 12 -22.69 -25.45 20.11
C ILE A 12 -21.23 -25.15 20.45
N LEU A 13 -20.59 -25.93 21.34
CA LEU A 13 -19.19 -25.74 21.70
C LEU A 13 -18.24 -25.99 20.51
N ILE A 14 -18.52 -26.99 19.68
CA ILE A 14 -17.77 -27.25 18.45
C ILE A 14 -17.98 -26.11 17.45
N PHE A 15 -19.21 -25.60 17.30
CA PHE A 15 -19.51 -24.51 16.38
C PHE A 15 -18.86 -23.20 16.83
N VAL A 16 -18.90 -22.88 18.13
CA VAL A 16 -18.19 -21.73 18.72
C VAL A 16 -16.68 -21.90 18.57
N GLY A 17 -16.14 -23.10 18.82
CA GLY A 17 -14.72 -23.40 18.62
C GLY A 17 -14.28 -23.30 17.15
N LEU A 18 -15.11 -23.73 16.20
CA LEU A 18 -14.85 -23.58 14.77
C LEU A 18 -14.94 -22.10 14.35
N ILE A 19 -15.89 -21.33 14.88
CA ILE A 19 -15.97 -19.88 14.62
C ILE A 19 -14.73 -19.16 15.14
N THR A 20 -14.20 -19.50 16.32
CA THR A 20 -12.98 -18.85 16.84
C THR A 20 -11.72 -19.25 16.07
N ILE A 21 -11.65 -20.46 15.51
CA ILE A 21 -10.55 -20.88 14.63
C ILE A 21 -10.66 -20.23 13.23
N SER A 22 -11.88 -19.99 12.74
CA SER A 22 -12.15 -19.31 11.46
C SER A 22 -11.99 -17.79 11.51
N ILE A 23 -11.72 -17.19 12.67
CA ILE A 23 -11.14 -15.84 12.75
C ILE A 23 -9.65 -15.99 12.47
N ILE A 24 -9.41 -16.26 11.20
CA ILE A 24 -8.14 -16.58 10.54
C ILE A 24 -7.07 -15.56 10.96
N LYS A 25 -5.98 -16.06 11.56
CA LYS A 25 -4.68 -15.39 11.54
C LYS A 25 -4.23 -15.29 10.08
N MET A 26 -4.70 -14.28 9.36
CA MET A 26 -4.17 -13.95 8.04
C MET A 26 -2.79 -13.34 8.27
N GLU A 27 -1.77 -13.93 7.65
CA GLU A 27 -0.44 -13.35 7.63
C GLU A 27 -0.50 -11.96 7.01
N GLU A 28 0.11 -10.98 7.67
CA GLU A 28 0.14 -9.61 7.19
C GLU A 28 0.95 -9.52 5.89
N VAL A 29 0.59 -8.56 5.05
CA VAL A 29 1.29 -8.31 3.78
C VAL A 29 2.00 -6.96 3.86
N PRO A 30 3.17 -6.84 3.21
CA PRO A 30 3.96 -5.63 3.26
C PRO A 30 3.28 -4.48 2.53
N ILE A 31 3.54 -3.27 3.01
CA ILE A 31 3.20 -2.00 2.39
C ILE A 31 4.34 -1.00 2.60
N ILE A 32 4.32 0.09 1.84
CA ILE A 32 5.18 1.26 2.07
C ILE A 32 4.30 2.47 2.31
N LYS A 33 4.56 3.22 3.38
CA LYS A 33 4.03 4.57 3.57
C LYS A 33 5.04 5.58 3.05
N VAL A 34 4.62 6.46 2.16
CA VAL A 34 5.49 7.46 1.53
C VAL A 34 4.92 8.84 1.80
N LYS A 35 5.76 9.72 2.34
CA LYS A 35 5.46 11.14 2.44
C LYS A 35 6.30 11.92 1.44
N ALA A 36 5.64 12.66 0.56
CA ALA A 36 6.29 13.52 -0.41
C ALA A 36 5.84 14.98 -0.22
N GLU A 37 6.74 15.91 -0.51
CA GLU A 37 6.46 17.34 -0.50
C GLU A 37 6.58 17.87 -1.93
N VAL A 38 5.56 18.59 -2.37
CA VAL A 38 5.55 19.27 -3.66
C VAL A 38 5.65 20.77 -3.45
N THR A 39 6.55 21.40 -4.20
CA THR A 39 6.73 22.85 -4.22
C THR A 39 6.72 23.35 -5.65
N VAL A 40 5.90 24.36 -5.92
CA VAL A 40 5.69 25.01 -7.20
C VAL A 40 6.32 26.39 -7.13
N THR A 41 7.26 26.64 -8.03
CA THR A 41 7.90 27.95 -8.21
C THR A 41 7.79 28.32 -9.68
N GLU A 42 7.21 29.48 -9.98
CA GLU A 42 7.03 29.94 -11.38
C GLU A 42 6.37 28.90 -12.28
N ASP A 43 5.27 28.29 -11.82
CA ASP A 43 4.50 27.23 -12.49
C ASP A 43 5.27 25.93 -12.77
N ARG A 44 6.45 25.75 -12.16
CA ARG A 44 7.24 24.51 -12.25
C ARG A 44 7.16 23.75 -10.94
N PRO A 45 6.47 22.59 -10.90
CA PRO A 45 6.49 21.75 -9.72
C PRO A 45 7.86 21.10 -9.53
N THR A 46 8.22 20.92 -8.27
CA THR A 46 9.30 20.06 -7.80
C THR A 46 8.71 19.12 -6.76
N VAL A 47 9.24 17.92 -6.65
CA VAL A 47 8.79 16.94 -5.66
C VAL A 47 9.98 16.38 -4.92
N LYS A 48 9.80 16.11 -3.63
CA LYS A 48 10.81 15.52 -2.76
C LYS A 48 10.19 14.47 -1.87
N ILE A 49 10.74 13.27 -1.86
CA ILE A 49 10.34 12.20 -0.94
C ILE A 49 10.98 12.50 0.42
N VAL A 50 10.14 12.86 1.39
CA VAL A 50 10.56 13.17 2.76
C VAL A 50 10.79 11.88 3.52
N THR A 51 9.81 10.98 3.52
CA THR A 51 9.83 9.76 4.33
C THR A 51 9.37 8.56 3.50
N VAL A 52 9.97 7.41 3.78
CA VAL A 52 9.59 6.09 3.26
C VAL A 52 9.66 5.12 4.43
N GLU A 53 8.52 4.58 4.83
CA GLU A 53 8.40 3.66 5.97
C GLU A 53 7.86 2.32 5.48
N GLN A 54 8.52 1.23 5.89
CA GLN A 54 8.07 -0.13 5.65
C GLN A 54 7.10 -0.52 6.76
N ASP A 55 5.98 -1.14 6.41
CA ASP A 55 4.96 -1.57 7.37
C ASP A 55 4.25 -2.83 6.84
N ALA A 56 3.40 -3.45 7.65
CA ALA A 56 2.59 -4.59 7.26
C ALA A 56 1.13 -4.38 7.68
N VAL A 57 0.21 -4.86 6.86
CA VAL A 57 -1.23 -4.76 7.14
C VAL A 57 -1.96 -6.04 6.79
N ASN A 58 -3.18 -6.17 7.32
CA ASN A 58 -4.08 -7.24 6.91
C ASN A 58 -4.28 -7.26 5.37
N PRO A 59 -4.22 -8.42 4.70
CA PRO A 59 -4.35 -8.53 3.25
C PRO A 59 -5.65 -7.96 2.64
N LEU A 60 -6.71 -7.84 3.45
CA LEU A 60 -7.98 -7.23 3.05
C LEU A 60 -7.94 -5.69 3.09
N LYS A 61 -6.98 -5.10 3.82
CA LYS A 61 -6.77 -3.65 3.92
C LYS A 61 -5.63 -3.15 3.03
N SER A 62 -4.81 -4.05 2.48
CA SER A 62 -3.69 -3.67 1.61
C SER A 62 -4.20 -2.98 0.34
N PRO A 63 -3.65 -1.80 -0.05
CA PRO A 63 -4.04 -1.10 -1.26
C PRO A 63 -3.83 -1.95 -2.53
N ARG A 64 -4.83 -1.96 -3.42
CA ARG A 64 -4.80 -2.73 -4.68
C ARG A 64 -4.99 -1.80 -5.88
N GLY A 65 -3.93 -1.16 -6.33
CA GLY A 65 -3.74 -0.58 -7.68
C GLY A 65 -4.93 0.14 -8.34
N SER A 66 -5.76 0.82 -7.56
CA SER A 66 -6.98 1.48 -8.00
C SER A 66 -6.98 2.87 -7.38
N SER A 67 -6.28 3.82 -8.00
CA SER A 67 -6.50 5.22 -7.65
C SER A 67 -7.72 5.75 -8.40
N ALA A 68 -8.59 6.45 -7.67
CA ALA A 68 -9.67 7.23 -8.26
C ALA A 68 -9.20 8.63 -8.71
N ALA A 69 -7.93 8.96 -8.48
CA ALA A 69 -7.37 10.24 -8.86
C ALA A 69 -7.41 10.43 -10.39
N GLY A 70 -7.78 11.63 -10.80
CA GLY A 70 -7.73 12.08 -12.19
C GLY A 70 -6.37 12.71 -12.52
N PHE A 71 -6.26 13.28 -13.72
CA PHE A 71 -5.11 14.10 -14.09
C PHE A 71 -5.48 15.58 -13.97
N PRO A 72 -4.57 16.45 -13.49
CA PRO A 72 -3.20 16.16 -13.03
C PRO A 72 -3.17 15.44 -11.66
N SER A 73 -2.11 14.66 -11.41
CA SER A 73 -1.93 13.88 -10.17
C SER A 73 -0.51 13.93 -9.63
N VAL A 74 -0.38 13.51 -8.38
CA VAL A 74 0.89 13.06 -7.81
C VAL A 74 0.82 11.55 -7.65
N ASP A 75 1.74 10.85 -8.29
CA ASP A 75 1.78 9.41 -8.37
C ASP A 75 2.93 8.84 -7.54
N ALA A 76 2.71 7.71 -6.89
CA ALA A 76 3.72 6.96 -6.16
C ALA A 76 3.68 5.47 -6.52
N LEU A 77 4.86 4.89 -6.74
CA LEU A 77 5.03 3.45 -6.94
C LEU A 77 6.39 2.99 -6.42
N ALA A 78 6.51 1.70 -6.20
CA ALA A 78 7.75 1.04 -5.84
C ALA A 78 8.16 0.00 -6.89
N ILE A 79 9.46 -0.13 -7.11
CA ILE A 79 10.05 -1.17 -7.96
C ILE A 79 11.01 -2.00 -7.12
N VAL A 80 10.70 -3.28 -6.95
CA VAL A 80 11.51 -4.25 -6.22
C VAL A 80 12.52 -4.89 -7.17
N ASN A 81 13.80 -4.87 -6.79
CA ASN A 81 14.95 -5.39 -7.53
C ASN A 81 14.96 -4.97 -9.01
N ASN A 82 14.53 -3.73 -9.30
CA ASN A 82 14.41 -3.15 -10.64
C ASN A 82 13.57 -3.97 -11.64
N THR A 83 12.76 -4.93 -11.19
CA THR A 83 12.04 -5.88 -12.06
C THR A 83 10.56 -6.01 -11.75
N LYS A 84 10.18 -5.90 -10.49
CA LYS A 84 8.79 -6.11 -10.04
C LYS A 84 8.18 -4.78 -9.62
N ILE A 85 7.04 -4.42 -10.19
CA ILE A 85 6.38 -3.14 -9.92
C ILE A 85 5.26 -3.38 -8.90
N SER A 86 5.18 -2.51 -7.89
CA SER A 86 4.10 -2.49 -6.91
C SER A 86 2.76 -2.10 -7.54
N TYR A 87 1.72 -2.01 -6.72
CA TYR A 87 0.55 -1.25 -7.13
C TYR A 87 0.86 0.24 -7.24
N TRP A 88 0.10 0.92 -8.10
CA TRP A 88 0.12 2.36 -8.25
C TRP A 88 -0.74 3.02 -7.16
N ALA A 89 -0.19 4.03 -6.50
CA ALA A 89 -0.93 4.95 -5.64
C ALA A 89 -0.91 6.34 -6.30
N ALA A 90 -2.01 7.07 -6.25
CA ALA A 90 -2.08 8.42 -6.78
C ALA A 90 -3.07 9.27 -6.00
N GLU A 91 -2.79 10.57 -5.94
CA GLU A 91 -3.63 11.59 -5.35
C GLU A 91 -3.83 12.73 -6.35
N ASP A 92 -5.01 13.37 -6.34
CA ASP A 92 -5.29 14.53 -7.19
C ASP A 92 -4.31 15.66 -6.86
N TYR A 93 -3.73 16.27 -7.90
CA TYR A 93 -2.78 17.34 -7.71
C TYR A 93 -3.48 18.62 -7.22
N HIS A 94 -3.09 19.09 -6.04
CA HIS A 94 -3.63 20.30 -5.40
C HIS A 94 -2.57 21.40 -5.20
N GLY A 95 -1.46 21.34 -5.94
CA GLY A 95 -0.37 22.31 -5.85
C GLY A 95 0.59 22.04 -4.69
N ASN A 96 1.06 23.12 -4.05
CA ASN A 96 2.00 23.06 -2.93
C ASN A 96 1.42 22.26 -1.77
N GLY A 97 2.23 21.39 -1.18
CA GLY A 97 1.83 20.67 0.02
C GLY A 97 2.48 19.32 0.17
N THR A 98 2.01 18.60 1.18
CA THR A 98 2.39 17.22 1.46
C THR A 98 1.38 16.28 0.82
N TYR A 99 1.89 15.18 0.26
CA TYR A 99 1.12 14.08 -0.32
C TYR A 99 1.54 12.79 0.39
N ASP A 100 0.56 11.99 0.82
CA ASP A 100 0.75 10.84 1.70
C ASP A 100 0.25 9.55 1.04
N PHE A 101 1.16 8.71 0.58
CA PHE A 101 0.81 7.49 -0.15
C PHE A 101 0.95 6.25 0.71
N VAL A 102 0.07 5.27 0.47
CA VAL A 102 0.25 3.89 0.92
C VAL A 102 0.35 2.99 -0.30
N ILE A 103 1.53 2.42 -0.51
CA ILE A 103 1.84 1.54 -1.64
C ILE A 103 1.69 0.10 -1.17
N GLY A 104 0.76 -0.63 -1.79
CA GLY A 104 0.64 -2.09 -1.64
C GLY A 104 1.39 -2.83 -2.74
N PHE A 105 1.60 -4.13 -2.53
CA PHE A 105 2.25 -5.01 -3.49
C PHE A 105 1.31 -6.10 -3.99
N SER A 106 1.42 -6.43 -5.28
CA SER A 106 0.85 -7.67 -5.80
C SER A 106 1.67 -8.86 -5.30
N LYS A 107 1.09 -10.06 -5.27
CA LYS A 107 1.79 -11.27 -4.80
C LYS A 107 3.12 -11.55 -5.50
N SER A 108 3.26 -11.18 -6.78
CA SER A 108 4.50 -11.37 -7.54
C SER A 108 5.55 -10.29 -7.25
N ALA A 109 5.13 -9.15 -6.69
CA ALA A 109 5.96 -7.98 -6.40
C ALA A 109 6.21 -7.76 -4.90
N THR A 110 5.76 -8.66 -4.03
CA THR A 110 6.02 -8.62 -2.59
C THR A 110 7.53 -8.63 -2.34
N PRO A 111 8.08 -7.59 -1.68
CA PRO A 111 9.49 -7.57 -1.30
C PRO A 111 9.77 -8.56 -0.17
N THR A 112 11.00 -9.04 -0.12
CA THR A 112 11.54 -9.91 0.91
C THR A 112 12.79 -9.29 1.51
N GLN A 113 13.18 -9.74 2.71
CA GLN A 113 14.33 -9.19 3.42
C GLN A 113 15.60 -9.15 2.53
N GLY A 114 16.24 -7.98 2.48
CA GLY A 114 17.41 -7.71 1.65
C GLY A 114 17.10 -7.26 0.21
N ASP A 115 15.84 -7.27 -0.22
CA ASP A 115 15.47 -6.75 -1.54
C ASP A 115 15.71 -5.24 -1.63
N MET A 116 16.16 -4.78 -2.79
CA MET A 116 16.24 -3.36 -3.08
C MET A 116 14.88 -2.84 -3.54
N VAL A 117 14.35 -1.83 -2.86
CA VAL A 117 13.09 -1.20 -3.23
C VAL A 117 13.30 0.25 -3.64
N LYS A 118 13.00 0.56 -4.89
CA LYS A 118 13.06 1.91 -5.47
C LYS A 118 11.68 2.53 -5.43
N VAL A 119 11.45 3.45 -4.50
CA VAL A 119 10.24 4.27 -4.41
C VAL A 119 10.39 5.46 -5.34
N ILE A 120 9.37 5.71 -6.14
CA ILE A 120 9.32 6.79 -7.13
C ILE A 120 8.05 7.59 -6.85
N VAL A 121 8.21 8.91 -6.71
CA VAL A 121 7.08 9.85 -6.69
C VAL A 121 7.20 10.79 -7.87
N LYS A 122 6.09 11.07 -8.55
CA LYS A 122 6.03 11.94 -9.72
C LYS A 122 4.88 12.91 -9.61
N VAL A 123 5.06 14.11 -10.15
CA VAL A 123 3.96 15.02 -10.48
C VAL A 123 3.72 14.89 -11.97
N VAL A 124 2.47 14.66 -12.37
CA VAL A 124 2.07 14.54 -13.77
C VAL A 124 1.01 15.57 -14.13
N ASP A 125 0.99 16.01 -15.39
CA ASP A 125 0.03 16.99 -15.90
C ASP A 125 -1.29 16.35 -16.36
N GLU A 126 -2.20 17.17 -16.92
CA GLU A 126 -3.49 16.75 -17.48
C GLU A 126 -3.39 15.69 -18.59
N LYS A 127 -2.22 15.53 -19.22
CA LYS A 127 -1.94 14.57 -20.28
C LYS A 127 -1.17 13.36 -19.78
N ALA A 128 -0.96 13.25 -18.46
CA ALA A 128 -0.12 12.27 -17.80
C ALA A 128 1.39 12.39 -18.11
N ASP A 129 1.84 13.55 -18.62
CA ASP A 129 3.25 13.82 -18.81
C ASP A 129 3.91 14.14 -17.47
N THR A 130 5.10 13.56 -17.22
CA THR A 130 5.82 13.79 -15.95
C THR A 130 6.45 15.18 -15.94
N LEU A 131 6.00 16.03 -15.02
CA LEU A 131 6.53 17.36 -14.78
C LEU A 131 7.71 17.35 -13.80
N ALA A 132 7.60 16.54 -12.74
CA ALA A 132 8.61 16.42 -11.70
C ALA A 132 8.70 14.98 -11.20
N ARG A 133 9.87 14.59 -10.69
CA ARG A 133 10.09 13.24 -10.15
C ARG A 133 11.17 13.24 -9.10
N ASP A 134 10.94 12.46 -8.05
CA ASP A 134 11.98 12.08 -7.09
C ASP A 134 12.00 10.56 -6.89
N VAL A 135 13.16 10.05 -6.47
CA VAL A 135 13.42 8.62 -6.31
C VAL A 135 14.20 8.37 -5.04
N LYS A 136 13.68 7.47 -4.19
CA LYS A 136 14.36 7.01 -2.99
C LYS A 136 14.53 5.49 -3.03
N VAL A 137 15.75 5.03 -2.76
CA VAL A 137 16.07 3.60 -2.72
C VAL A 137 16.26 3.19 -1.26
N ILE A 138 15.61 2.10 -0.87
CA ILE A 138 15.74 1.47 0.45
C ILE A 138 16.09 -0.01 0.30
N SER A 139 16.70 -0.60 1.33
CA SER A 139 16.75 -2.06 1.49
C SER A 139 15.52 -2.50 2.27
N TRP A 140 14.86 -3.57 1.83
CA TRP A 140 13.77 -4.16 2.58
C TRP A 140 14.32 -4.87 3.82
N GLU A 141 13.72 -4.62 4.98
CA GLU A 141 14.14 -5.15 6.29
C GLU A 141 13.27 -6.33 6.73
#